data_AF-A0A6N4WCT0-F1
#
_entry.id   AF-A0A6N4WCT0-F1
#
_cell.length_a   1.000
_cell.length_b   1.000
_cell.length_c   1.000
_cell.angle_alpha   90.00
_cell.angle_beta   90.00
_cell.angle_gamma   90.00
#
_symmetry.space_group_name_H-M   'P 1'
#
loop_
_entity.id
_entity.type
_entity.pdbx_description
1 polymer ?
#
loop_
_entity_poly.entity_id
_entity_poly.type
_entity_poly.pdbx_seq_one_letter_code
_entity_poly.pdbx_strand_id
1 'polypeptide(L)'
;MTSDDIAGSGDRAVAAAVERAKETAGRNIPAFDDLPMPADTANLRQGADLHDALLALLPLIGVWRGEGEGRGATGDYRFGQQIVVSHDGGDYLNWEARSWRLDEEGAYHSPGLRETGFWRFVTDPEDPAESQAIELLLAHSAGYVELFYGQPRTQSSWELVTDALARSKSGVLVGGAKRLYGIVENGDLAYVEERVDADGGLVPHLSARLTRYIG
;
A
#
# COMPACT_ATOMS: atom_id res chain seq x y z
N MET A 1 -5.47 -28.22 25.98
CA MET A 1 -4.85 -28.08 24.65
C MET A 1 -3.62 -28.97 24.63
N THR A 2 -3.74 -30.14 24.02
CA THR A 2 -2.66 -31.12 23.88
C THR A 2 -1.68 -30.67 22.81
N SER A 3 -0.39 -30.97 22.99
CA SER A 3 0.72 -30.55 22.12
C SER A 3 0.60 -30.98 20.65
N ASP A 4 -0.24 -31.97 20.34
CA ASP A 4 -0.53 -32.43 18.97
C ASP A 4 -1.35 -31.44 18.13
N ASP A 5 -2.18 -30.59 18.75
CA ASP A 5 -3.00 -29.61 18.00
C ASP A 5 -2.16 -28.45 17.42
N ILE A 6 -0.99 -28.20 18.02
CA ILE A 6 -0.09 -27.11 17.63
C ILE A 6 0.78 -27.53 16.44
N ALA A 7 1.24 -28.79 16.41
CA ALA A 7 2.05 -29.35 15.34
C ALA A 7 1.32 -29.35 13.98
N GLY A 8 0.02 -29.66 13.96
CA GLY A 8 -0.79 -29.64 12.73
C GLY A 8 -1.27 -28.25 12.29
N SER A 9 -1.10 -27.20 13.09
CA SER A 9 -1.54 -25.84 12.75
C SER A 9 -0.56 -25.14 11.81
N GLY A 10 0.74 -25.24 12.09
CA GLY A 10 1.81 -24.65 11.27
C GLY A 10 1.83 -25.25 9.85
N ASP A 11 1.78 -26.57 9.74
CA ASP A 11 1.80 -27.26 8.44
C ASP A 11 0.59 -26.90 7.57
N ARG A 12 -0.59 -26.75 8.19
CA ARG A 12 -1.80 -26.28 7.49
C ARG A 12 -1.69 -24.83 7.03
N ALA A 13 -1.12 -23.95 7.85
CA ALA A 13 -0.89 -22.56 7.49
C ALA A 13 0.09 -22.42 6.31
N VAL A 14 1.18 -23.20 6.32
CA VAL A 14 2.16 -23.26 5.23
C VAL A 14 1.53 -23.80 3.95
N ALA A 15 0.79 -24.91 4.02
CA ALA A 15 0.11 -25.47 2.85
C ALA A 15 -0.89 -24.48 2.24
N ALA A 16 -1.69 -23.80 3.08
CA ALA A 16 -2.63 -22.79 2.62
C ALA A 16 -1.92 -21.58 1.99
N ALA A 17 -0.76 -21.17 2.52
CA ALA A 17 0.06 -20.11 1.93
C ALA A 17 0.61 -20.50 0.55
N VAL A 18 1.05 -21.75 0.38
CA VAL A 18 1.53 -22.26 -0.92
C VAL A 18 0.44 -22.25 -1.97
N GLU A 19 -0.78 -22.70 -1.64
CA GLU A 19 -1.89 -22.68 -2.60
C GLU A 19 -2.29 -21.25 -2.98
N ARG A 20 -2.39 -20.33 -2.00
CA ARG A 20 -2.63 -18.90 -2.30
C ARG A 20 -1.56 -18.32 -3.22
N ALA A 21 -0.28 -18.62 -2.97
CA ALA A 21 0.81 -18.16 -3.81
C ALA A 21 0.73 -18.70 -5.24
N LYS A 22 0.30 -19.95 -5.45
CA LYS A 22 0.09 -20.51 -6.80
C LYS A 22 -1.02 -19.77 -7.55
N GLU A 23 -2.11 -19.42 -6.85
CA GLU A 23 -3.24 -18.71 -7.45
C GLU A 23 -2.88 -17.28 -7.88
N THR A 24 -2.05 -16.58 -7.10
CA THR A 24 -1.68 -15.18 -7.39
C THR A 24 -0.49 -15.06 -8.35
N ALA A 25 0.45 -16.01 -8.31
CA ALA A 25 1.70 -15.97 -9.10
C ALA A 25 1.49 -16.07 -10.61
N GLY A 26 0.36 -16.63 -11.07
CA GLY A 26 0.01 -16.71 -12.49
C GLY A 26 -0.69 -15.46 -13.05
N ARG A 27 -1.10 -14.53 -12.19
CA ARG A 27 -1.87 -13.34 -12.58
C ARG A 27 -0.97 -12.14 -12.79
N ASN A 28 -1.40 -11.19 -13.62
CA ASN A 28 -0.81 -9.86 -13.73
C ASN A 28 -1.91 -8.81 -13.96
N ILE A 29 -1.55 -7.53 -13.91
CA ILE A 29 -2.48 -6.43 -14.22
C ILE A 29 -2.78 -6.38 -15.72
N PRO A 30 -4.00 -5.96 -16.13
CA PRO A 30 -4.27 -5.63 -17.52
C PRO A 30 -3.42 -4.42 -17.94
N ALA A 31 -2.64 -4.57 -19.01
CA ALA A 31 -1.81 -3.52 -19.59
C ALA A 31 -1.83 -3.65 -21.13
N PHE A 32 -1.54 -2.56 -21.83
CA PHE A 32 -1.28 -2.61 -23.27
C PHE A 32 0.09 -3.26 -23.52
N ASP A 33 0.19 -4.07 -24.57
CA ASP A 33 1.39 -4.84 -24.94
C ASP A 33 2.03 -4.37 -26.26
N ASP A 34 1.52 -3.28 -26.84
CA ASP A 34 1.93 -2.74 -28.15
C ASP A 34 2.72 -1.42 -28.05
N LEU A 35 3.02 -0.97 -26.83
CA LEU A 35 3.88 0.19 -26.60
C LEU A 35 5.36 -0.17 -26.78
N PRO A 36 6.21 0.79 -27.19
CA PRO A 36 7.66 0.55 -27.35
C PRO A 36 8.40 0.44 -26.01
N MET A 37 7.74 0.78 -24.90
CA MET A 37 8.27 0.68 -23.53
C MET A 37 7.73 -0.61 -22.87
N PRO A 38 8.43 -1.15 -21.86
CA PRO A 38 7.90 -2.28 -21.11
C PRO A 38 6.50 -2.00 -20.55
N ALA A 39 5.61 -2.99 -20.62
CA ALA A 39 4.31 -2.90 -19.97
C ALA A 39 4.48 -2.91 -18.45
N ASP A 40 3.61 -2.19 -17.75
CA ASP A 40 3.55 -2.24 -16.29
C ASP A 40 3.32 -3.68 -15.82
N THR A 41 4.11 -4.11 -14.83
CA THR A 41 3.96 -5.42 -14.19
C THR A 41 3.76 -5.26 -12.69
N ALA A 42 2.76 -5.95 -12.15
CA ALA A 42 2.56 -6.11 -10.71
C ALA A 42 3.00 -7.53 -10.25
N ASN A 43 3.79 -8.23 -11.06
CA ASN A 43 4.26 -9.58 -10.78
C ASN A 43 5.71 -9.71 -11.23
N LEU A 44 6.62 -9.83 -10.25
CA LEU A 44 8.07 -9.89 -10.45
C LEU A 44 8.56 -11.09 -11.27
N ARG A 45 7.68 -12.02 -11.66
CA ARG A 45 8.00 -13.14 -12.56
C ARG A 45 7.76 -12.80 -14.03
N GLN A 46 7.25 -11.60 -14.33
CA GLN A 46 6.83 -11.15 -15.64
C GLN A 46 7.22 -9.70 -15.87
N GLY A 47 7.42 -9.30 -17.12
CA GLY A 47 7.73 -7.91 -17.48
C GLY A 47 9.22 -7.58 -17.39
N ALA A 48 9.53 -6.30 -17.23
CA ALA A 48 10.89 -5.82 -17.06
C ALA A 48 11.52 -6.30 -15.74
N ASP A 49 12.85 -6.30 -15.67
CA ASP A 49 13.57 -6.52 -14.42
C ASP A 49 13.27 -5.37 -13.45
N LEU A 50 13.21 -5.68 -12.15
CA LEU A 50 13.08 -4.67 -11.10
C LEU A 50 14.40 -3.91 -10.97
N HIS A 51 14.34 -2.59 -10.94
CA HIS A 51 15.52 -1.75 -10.71
C HIS A 51 16.10 -1.99 -9.30
N ASP A 52 17.43 -2.15 -9.19
CA ASP A 52 18.13 -2.52 -7.94
C ASP A 52 17.88 -1.54 -6.78
N ALA A 53 17.65 -0.25 -7.08
CA ALA A 53 17.29 0.73 -6.06
C ALA A 53 16.00 0.36 -5.28
N LEU A 54 15.10 -0.42 -5.89
CA LEU A 54 13.78 -0.72 -5.35
C LEU A 54 13.71 -2.02 -4.54
N LEU A 55 14.84 -2.69 -4.29
CA LEU A 55 14.87 -3.98 -3.58
C LEU A 55 14.27 -3.90 -2.17
N ALA A 56 14.40 -2.76 -1.49
CA ALA A 56 13.79 -2.51 -0.17
C ALA A 56 12.24 -2.40 -0.23
N LEU A 57 11.68 -2.15 -1.41
CA LEU A 57 10.23 -2.02 -1.66
C LEU A 57 9.64 -3.26 -2.36
N LEU A 58 10.49 -4.25 -2.70
CA LEU A 58 10.12 -5.45 -3.45
C LEU A 58 8.82 -6.12 -2.95
N PRO A 59 8.59 -6.31 -1.62
CA PRO A 59 7.39 -7.01 -1.16
C PRO A 59 6.07 -6.25 -1.44
N LEU A 60 6.10 -4.95 -1.73
CA LEU A 60 4.89 -4.17 -2.06
C LEU A 60 4.30 -4.51 -3.43
N ILE A 61 5.14 -4.90 -4.39
CA ILE A 61 4.75 -5.11 -5.79
C ILE A 61 3.67 -6.20 -5.87
N GLY A 62 2.53 -5.87 -6.46
CA GLY A 62 1.34 -6.72 -6.42
C GLY A 62 0.04 -5.95 -6.56
N VAL A 63 -1.06 -6.69 -6.61
CA VAL A 63 -2.40 -6.13 -6.39
C VAL A 63 -2.92 -6.65 -5.06
N TRP A 64 -3.43 -5.74 -4.24
CA TRP A 64 -3.91 -5.99 -2.89
C TRP A 64 -5.38 -5.64 -2.80
N ARG A 65 -6.19 -6.50 -2.18
CA ARG A 65 -7.63 -6.28 -2.00
C ARG A 65 -8.07 -6.68 -0.61
N GLY A 66 -8.96 -5.90 -0.03
CA GLY A 66 -9.50 -6.21 1.29
C GLY A 66 -10.35 -5.08 1.82
N GLU A 67 -10.42 -5.01 3.13
CA GLU A 67 -11.24 -4.06 3.85
C GLU A 67 -10.43 -3.32 4.90
N GLY A 68 -10.97 -2.19 5.31
CA GLY A 68 -10.42 -1.37 6.37
C GLY A 68 -11.49 -0.63 7.15
N GLU A 69 -11.03 0.01 8.21
CA GLU A 69 -11.83 0.84 9.11
C GLU A 69 -11.27 2.25 9.08
N GLY A 70 -12.15 3.23 9.02
CA GLY A 70 -11.78 4.63 9.05
C GLY A 70 -12.58 5.39 10.08
N ARG A 71 -11.98 6.46 10.62
CA ARG A 71 -12.65 7.35 11.56
C ARG A 71 -13.18 8.58 10.84
N GLY A 72 -14.50 8.74 10.84
CA GLY A 72 -15.21 9.89 10.28
C GLY A 72 -15.75 10.83 11.35
N ALA A 73 -16.29 11.97 10.92
CA ALA A 73 -16.90 12.96 11.82
C ALA A 73 -18.10 12.41 12.63
N THR A 74 -18.78 11.39 12.12
CA THR A 74 -19.96 10.77 12.74
C THR A 74 -19.65 9.42 13.39
N GLY A 75 -18.38 9.04 13.52
CA GLY A 75 -17.94 7.75 14.04
C GLY A 75 -17.14 6.93 13.05
N ASP A 76 -16.84 5.69 13.45
CA ASP A 76 -16.06 4.76 12.65
C ASP A 76 -16.91 4.18 11.50
N TYR A 77 -16.27 3.85 10.38
CA TYR A 77 -16.90 3.34 9.17
C TYR A 77 -16.05 2.26 8.51
N ARG A 78 -16.69 1.36 7.76
CA ARG A 78 -16.00 0.34 6.95
C ARG A 78 -15.82 0.80 5.51
N PHE A 79 -14.73 0.36 4.90
CA PHE A 79 -14.46 0.56 3.48
C PHE A 79 -13.80 -0.68 2.86
N GLY A 80 -14.07 -0.93 1.60
CA GLY A 80 -13.28 -1.84 0.79
C GLY A 80 -12.22 -1.07 0.02
N GLN A 81 -11.12 -1.75 -0.33
CA GLN A 81 -10.02 -1.12 -1.03
C GLN A 81 -9.31 -2.08 -1.99
N GLN A 82 -8.82 -1.52 -3.09
CA GLN A 82 -7.79 -2.13 -3.93
C GLN A 82 -6.59 -1.20 -4.02
N ILE A 83 -5.40 -1.77 -3.85
CA ILE A 83 -4.11 -1.11 -4.11
C ILE A 83 -3.39 -1.87 -5.22
N VAL A 84 -2.91 -1.14 -6.22
CA VAL A 84 -2.05 -1.66 -7.30
C VAL A 84 -0.68 -1.05 -7.13
N VAL A 85 0.33 -1.91 -7.04
CA VAL A 85 1.74 -1.54 -7.03
C VAL A 85 2.44 -2.25 -8.18
N SER A 86 2.90 -1.49 -9.17
CA SER A 86 3.55 -2.02 -10.37
C SER A 86 4.83 -1.27 -10.71
N HIS A 87 5.58 -1.76 -11.68
CA HIS A 87 6.73 -1.06 -12.27
C HIS A 87 6.86 -1.38 -13.75
N ASP A 88 7.63 -0.57 -14.47
CA ASP A 88 7.97 -0.72 -15.88
C ASP A 88 9.50 -0.93 -16.09
N GLY A 89 10.26 -1.05 -14.99
CA GLY A 89 11.72 -1.19 -14.98
C GLY A 89 12.48 0.10 -14.64
N GLY A 90 11.77 1.23 -14.50
CA GLY A 90 12.33 2.46 -13.95
C GLY A 90 12.69 2.37 -12.46
N ASP A 91 13.33 3.42 -11.94
CA ASP A 91 13.73 3.57 -10.53
C ASP A 91 12.59 4.05 -9.62
N TYR A 92 11.36 3.62 -9.92
CA TYR A 92 10.14 3.94 -9.17
C TYR A 92 9.13 2.79 -9.21
N LEU A 93 8.19 2.79 -8.26
CA LEU A 93 6.98 1.97 -8.34
C LEU A 93 5.77 2.86 -8.63
N ASN A 94 4.95 2.44 -9.58
CA ASN A 94 3.61 2.99 -9.77
C ASN A 94 2.72 2.62 -8.58
N TRP A 95 1.95 3.59 -8.10
CA TRP A 95 0.98 3.42 -7.02
C TRP A 95 -0.41 3.86 -7.46
N GLU A 96 -1.40 3.02 -7.18
CA GLU A 96 -2.81 3.41 -7.23
C GLU A 96 -3.59 2.77 -6.08
N ALA A 97 -4.25 3.58 -5.27
CA ALA A 97 -5.21 3.10 -4.28
C ALA A 97 -6.60 3.65 -4.58
N ARG A 98 -7.60 2.75 -4.59
CA ARG A 98 -9.02 3.09 -4.77
C ARG A 98 -9.83 2.45 -3.65
N SER A 99 -10.68 3.23 -2.98
CA SER A 99 -11.57 2.73 -1.95
C SER A 99 -13.04 2.94 -2.30
N TRP A 100 -13.91 2.24 -1.57
CA TRP A 100 -15.36 2.39 -1.60
C TRP A 100 -15.94 2.20 -0.21
N ARG A 101 -17.03 2.90 0.09
CA ARG A 101 -17.75 2.78 1.36
C ARG A 101 -18.52 1.45 1.38
N LEU A 102 -18.58 0.84 2.55
CA LEU A 102 -19.43 -0.32 2.80
C LEU A 102 -20.61 0.09 3.69
N ASP A 103 -21.76 -0.55 3.49
CA ASP A 103 -22.90 -0.46 4.40
C ASP A 103 -22.74 -1.41 5.61
N GLU A 104 -23.76 -1.48 6.48
CA GLU A 104 -23.73 -2.30 7.70
C GLU A 104 -23.63 -3.79 7.38
N GLU A 105 -24.20 -4.23 6.25
CA GLU A 105 -24.14 -5.59 5.74
C GLU A 105 -22.81 -5.92 5.06
N GLY A 106 -21.92 -4.94 4.86
CA GLY A 106 -20.63 -5.11 4.17
C GLY A 106 -20.75 -5.11 2.64
N ALA A 107 -21.88 -4.67 2.09
CA ALA A 107 -22.07 -4.50 0.66
C ALA A 107 -21.56 -3.13 0.18
N TYR A 108 -21.37 -3.02 -1.14
CA TYR A 108 -20.96 -1.77 -1.77
C TYR A 108 -22.02 -0.69 -1.55
N HIS A 109 -21.60 0.44 -0.97
CA HIS A 109 -22.47 1.61 -0.80
C HIS A 109 -22.16 2.70 -1.85
N SER A 110 -20.92 3.18 -1.91
CA SER A 110 -20.53 4.29 -2.78
C SER A 110 -19.03 4.34 -3.04
N PRO A 111 -18.55 5.05 -4.08
CA PRO A 111 -17.13 5.30 -4.25
C PRO A 111 -16.53 6.03 -3.04
N GLY A 112 -15.26 5.76 -2.76
CA GLY A 112 -14.48 6.41 -1.72
C GLY A 112 -13.40 7.30 -2.31
N LEU A 113 -12.27 7.37 -1.62
CA LEU A 113 -11.10 8.14 -2.05
C LEU A 113 -10.30 7.37 -3.11
N ARG A 114 -9.65 8.11 -4.00
CA ARG A 114 -8.65 7.57 -4.93
C ARG A 114 -7.38 8.41 -4.85
N GLU A 115 -6.24 7.73 -4.86
CA GLU A 115 -4.93 8.35 -4.92
C GLU A 115 -4.04 7.58 -5.89
N THR A 116 -3.10 8.29 -6.50
CA THR A 116 -2.15 7.70 -7.44
C THR A 116 -0.84 8.48 -7.42
N GLY A 117 0.26 7.81 -7.76
CA GLY A 117 1.56 8.44 -7.87
C GLY A 117 2.68 7.42 -7.82
N PHE A 118 3.79 7.76 -7.14
CA PHE A 118 5.03 6.98 -7.25
C PHE A 118 5.72 6.80 -5.91
N TRP A 119 6.21 5.59 -5.67
CA TRP A 119 7.24 5.33 -4.66
C TRP A 119 8.62 5.42 -5.30
N ARG A 120 9.56 6.01 -4.58
CA ARG A 120 10.98 6.00 -4.92
C ARG A 120 11.79 5.56 -3.70
N PHE A 121 12.92 4.94 -3.97
CA PHE A 121 13.92 4.62 -2.96
C PHE A 121 15.24 5.26 -3.36
N VAL A 122 15.68 6.25 -2.60
CA VAL A 122 16.83 7.08 -2.93
C VAL A 122 17.91 6.87 -1.89
N THR A 123 19.13 6.58 -2.36
CA THR A 123 20.32 6.56 -1.51
C THR A 123 20.90 7.97 -1.47
N ASP A 124 20.92 8.57 -0.27
CA ASP A 124 21.60 9.82 -0.02
C ASP A 124 22.94 9.54 0.70
N PRO A 125 24.10 9.83 0.08
CA PRO A 125 25.40 9.70 0.74
C PRO A 125 25.53 10.49 2.05
N GLU A 126 24.76 11.58 2.20
CA GLU A 126 24.75 12.42 3.40
C GLU A 126 23.75 11.92 4.47
N ASP A 127 22.88 10.96 4.14
CA ASP A 127 22.01 10.24 5.07
C ASP A 127 22.29 8.72 5.05
N PRO A 128 23.43 8.27 5.63
CA PRO A 128 23.77 6.86 5.69
C PRO A 128 22.82 6.03 6.57
N ALA A 129 21.95 6.69 7.35
CA ALA A 129 20.93 6.04 8.16
C ALA A 129 19.64 5.77 7.36
N GLU A 130 19.55 6.23 6.12
CA GLU A 130 18.39 6.07 5.23
C GLU A 130 17.09 6.57 5.87
N SER A 131 17.18 7.61 6.70
CA SER A 131 16.08 8.16 7.48
C SER A 131 14.98 8.79 6.60
N GLN A 132 15.35 9.23 5.40
CA GLN A 132 14.43 9.75 4.38
C GLN A 132 14.59 9.04 3.02
N ALA A 133 15.09 7.81 3.01
CA ALA A 133 15.36 7.07 1.78
C ALA A 133 14.10 6.74 0.96
N ILE A 134 12.90 6.81 1.54
CA ILE A 134 11.65 6.57 0.84
C ILE A 134 10.96 7.89 0.53
N GLU A 135 10.60 8.07 -0.74
CA GLU A 135 9.73 9.16 -1.19
C GLU A 135 8.41 8.55 -1.69
N LEU A 136 7.27 9.08 -1.25
CA LEU A 136 5.97 8.75 -1.82
C LEU A 136 5.27 10.04 -2.27
N LEU A 137 5.10 10.16 -3.58
CA LEU A 137 4.50 11.33 -4.23
C LEU A 137 3.08 10.96 -4.65
N LEU A 138 2.08 11.69 -4.17
CA LEU A 138 0.67 11.36 -4.43
C LEU A 138 -0.12 12.54 -4.97
N ALA A 139 -1.02 12.23 -5.90
CA ALA A 139 -2.15 13.05 -6.27
C ALA A 139 -3.45 12.38 -5.80
N HIS A 140 -4.29 13.13 -5.08
CA HIS A 140 -5.54 12.64 -4.54
C HIS A 140 -6.73 13.19 -5.34
N SER A 141 -7.71 12.33 -5.62
CA SER A 141 -8.95 12.70 -6.31
C SER A 141 -9.77 13.76 -5.55
N ALA A 142 -9.50 13.93 -4.26
CA ALA A 142 -10.09 14.97 -3.40
C ALA A 142 -9.45 16.37 -3.61
N GLY A 143 -8.52 16.51 -4.57
CA GLY A 143 -8.06 17.79 -5.08
C GLY A 143 -6.83 18.36 -4.38
N TYR A 144 -5.91 17.50 -3.92
CA TYR A 144 -4.62 17.89 -3.35
C TYR A 144 -3.50 16.92 -3.76
N VAL A 145 -2.26 17.38 -3.64
CA VAL A 145 -1.05 16.58 -3.76
C VAL A 145 -0.36 16.49 -2.40
N GLU A 146 0.26 15.36 -2.13
CA GLU A 146 0.93 15.05 -0.86
C GLU A 146 2.30 14.43 -1.16
N LEU A 147 3.34 14.95 -0.50
CA LEU A 147 4.69 14.40 -0.52
C LEU A 147 4.96 13.79 0.86
N PHE A 148 5.37 12.53 0.86
CA PHE A 148 5.84 11.81 2.03
C PHE A 148 7.33 11.53 1.91
N TYR A 149 8.04 11.69 3.04
CA TYR A 149 9.35 11.08 3.25
C TYR A 149 9.26 9.99 4.31
N GLY A 150 10.17 9.03 4.25
CA GLY A 150 10.23 7.99 5.25
C GLY A 150 11.37 7.01 5.08
N GLN A 151 11.24 5.87 5.75
CA GLN A 151 12.29 4.87 5.85
C GLN A 151 11.75 3.46 6.03
N PRO A 152 12.52 2.43 5.63
CA PRO A 152 12.25 1.06 6.07
C PRO A 152 12.32 0.97 7.61
N ARG A 153 11.40 0.21 8.18
CA ARG A 153 11.43 -0.20 9.60
C ARG A 153 11.93 -1.65 9.74
N THR A 154 11.63 -2.48 8.75
CA THR A 154 12.15 -3.84 8.58
C THR A 154 12.32 -4.12 7.08
N GLN A 155 12.68 -5.36 6.70
CA GLN A 155 12.71 -5.79 5.29
C GLN A 155 11.34 -5.77 4.59
N SER A 156 10.25 -5.63 5.35
CA SER A 156 8.88 -5.70 4.81
C SER A 156 7.91 -4.75 5.51
N SER A 157 8.43 -3.69 6.14
CA SER A 157 7.61 -2.63 6.72
C SER A 157 8.26 -1.27 6.55
N TRP A 158 7.44 -0.24 6.33
CA TRP A 158 7.85 1.09 5.92
C TRP A 158 7.02 2.13 6.65
N GLU A 159 7.69 3.16 7.17
CA GLU A 159 7.05 4.29 7.81
C GLU A 159 7.29 5.55 7.00
N LEU A 160 6.25 6.35 6.83
CA LEU A 160 6.22 7.57 6.04
C LEU A 160 5.53 8.69 6.82
N VAL A 161 5.99 9.92 6.66
CA VAL A 161 5.38 11.13 7.24
C VAL A 161 5.27 12.20 6.16
N THR A 162 4.15 12.91 6.16
CA THR A 162 3.92 14.02 5.22
C THR A 162 4.91 15.16 5.45
N ASP A 163 5.54 15.62 4.38
CA ASP A 163 6.42 16.78 4.38
C ASP A 163 5.80 18.00 3.69
N ALA A 164 5.07 17.77 2.59
CA ALA A 164 4.39 18.83 1.86
C ALA A 164 2.95 18.44 1.45
N LEU A 165 2.06 19.44 1.53
CA LEU A 165 0.67 19.36 1.08
C LEU A 165 0.34 20.62 0.28
N ALA A 166 -0.24 20.44 -0.90
CA ALA A 166 -0.79 21.54 -1.69
C ALA A 166 -2.15 21.15 -2.25
N ARG A 167 -3.16 21.99 -1.98
CA ARG A 167 -4.54 21.74 -2.47
C ARG A 167 -4.95 22.74 -3.54
N SER A 168 -5.81 22.26 -4.42
CA SER A 168 -6.59 23.12 -5.33
C SER A 168 -7.59 23.98 -4.56
N LYS A 169 -8.18 24.99 -5.23
CA LYS A 169 -9.17 25.89 -4.62
C LYS A 169 -10.38 25.15 -4.03
N SER A 170 -10.82 24.07 -4.67
CA SER A 170 -11.93 23.22 -4.23
C SER A 170 -11.50 21.99 -3.45
N GLY A 171 -10.19 21.78 -3.27
CA GLY A 171 -9.65 20.60 -2.61
C GLY A 171 -10.00 20.56 -1.13
N VAL A 172 -10.16 19.35 -0.59
CA VAL A 172 -10.39 19.16 0.84
C VAL A 172 -9.22 19.72 1.66
N LEU A 173 -9.52 20.25 2.85
CA LEU A 173 -8.49 20.65 3.80
C LEU A 173 -8.10 19.42 4.64
N VAL A 174 -6.81 19.07 4.62
CA VAL A 174 -6.25 17.94 5.36
C VAL A 174 -5.01 18.38 6.12
N GLY A 175 -4.76 17.74 7.27
CA GLY A 175 -3.50 17.84 8.00
C GLY A 175 -2.48 16.83 7.49
N GLY A 176 -1.23 16.96 7.94
CA GLY A 176 -0.18 15.98 7.68
C GLY A 176 -0.54 14.59 8.21
N ALA A 177 0.05 13.56 7.65
CA ALA A 177 -0.22 12.17 7.99
C ALA A 177 1.06 11.43 8.39
N LYS A 178 0.86 10.34 9.12
CA LYS A 178 1.86 9.30 9.34
C LYS A 178 1.27 7.99 8.83
N ARG A 179 1.98 7.33 7.91
CA ARG A 179 1.58 6.02 7.36
C ARG A 179 2.59 4.95 7.77
N LEU A 180 2.09 3.82 8.26
CA LEU A 180 2.89 2.63 8.52
C LEU A 180 2.31 1.49 7.70
N TYR A 181 3.11 0.98 6.75
CA TYR A 181 2.80 -0.20 5.94
C TYR A 181 3.62 -1.40 6.41
N GLY A 182 3.06 -2.60 6.30
CA GLY A 182 3.82 -3.82 6.56
C GLY A 182 3.19 -5.07 5.99
N ILE A 183 4.03 -6.02 5.58
CA ILE A 183 3.61 -7.38 5.28
C ILE A 183 3.46 -8.14 6.59
N VAL A 184 2.25 -8.59 6.89
CA VAL A 184 1.90 -9.29 8.13
C VAL A 184 1.70 -10.78 7.89
N GLU A 185 1.29 -11.51 8.93
CA GLU A 185 0.99 -12.94 8.84
C GLU A 185 0.09 -13.26 7.63
N ASN A 186 0.39 -14.39 6.97
CA ASN A 186 -0.22 -14.83 5.70
C ASN A 186 0.20 -14.05 4.44
N GLY A 187 1.11 -13.08 4.57
CA GLY A 187 1.62 -12.30 3.43
C GLY A 187 0.68 -11.16 3.01
N ASP A 188 -0.28 -10.80 3.86
CA ASP A 188 -1.19 -9.69 3.64
C ASP A 188 -0.46 -8.35 3.83
N LEU A 189 -0.85 -7.32 3.06
CA LEU A 189 -0.44 -5.95 3.29
C LEU A 189 -1.38 -5.32 4.32
N ALA A 190 -0.85 -4.91 5.47
CA ALA A 190 -1.57 -4.12 6.45
C ALA A 190 -1.02 -2.69 6.49
N TYR A 191 -1.88 -1.73 6.80
CA TYR A 191 -1.42 -0.39 7.10
C TYR A 191 -2.26 0.31 8.16
N VAL A 192 -1.65 1.33 8.77
CA VAL A 192 -2.30 2.35 9.58
C VAL A 192 -1.93 3.73 9.04
N GLU A 193 -2.92 4.61 8.92
CA GLU A 193 -2.74 6.04 8.67
C GLU A 193 -3.26 6.82 9.88
N GLU A 194 -2.40 7.67 10.42
CA GLU A 194 -2.75 8.68 11.42
C GLU A 194 -2.70 10.06 10.74
N ARG A 195 -3.53 10.99 11.19
CA ARG A 195 -3.56 12.37 10.68
C ARG A 195 -3.43 13.36 11.83
N VAL A 196 -2.82 14.50 11.55
CA VAL A 196 -2.74 15.62 12.48
C VAL A 196 -4.12 16.25 12.64
N ASP A 197 -4.58 16.37 13.88
CA ASP A 197 -5.82 17.05 14.23
C ASP A 197 -5.62 18.57 14.43
N ALA A 198 -6.68 19.28 14.84
CA ALA A 198 -6.63 20.72 15.04
C ALA A 198 -5.70 21.15 16.19
N ASP A 199 -5.44 20.26 17.15
CA ASP A 199 -4.58 20.49 18.32
C ASP A 199 -3.12 20.10 18.04
N GLY A 200 -2.82 19.62 16.82
CA GLY A 200 -1.49 19.22 16.37
C GLY A 200 -1.10 17.78 16.70
N GLY A 201 -2.00 17.00 17.30
CA GLY A 201 -1.77 15.60 17.67
C GLY A 201 -2.02 14.65 16.51
N LEU A 202 -1.21 13.58 16.39
CA LEU A 202 -1.53 12.47 15.50
C LEU A 202 -2.66 11.64 16.10
N VAL A 203 -3.74 11.47 15.34
CA VAL A 203 -4.89 10.65 15.72
C VAL A 203 -5.17 9.57 14.67
N PRO A 204 -5.70 8.40 15.06
CA PRO A 204 -6.02 7.34 14.11
C PRO A 204 -7.03 7.82 13.06
N HIS A 205 -6.72 7.58 11.78
CA HIS A 205 -7.56 7.98 10.66
C HIS A 205 -8.06 6.78 9.86
N LEU A 206 -7.16 5.90 9.40
CA LEU A 206 -7.49 4.69 8.64
C LEU A 206 -6.64 3.51 9.10
N SER A 207 -7.18 2.31 9.01
CA SER A 207 -6.42 1.07 9.02
C SER A 207 -7.01 0.09 8.01
N ALA A 208 -6.20 -0.78 7.42
CA ALA A 208 -6.69 -1.82 6.54
C ALA A 208 -5.80 -3.05 6.56
N ARG A 209 -6.38 -4.18 6.17
CA ARG A 209 -5.67 -5.44 5.91
C ARG A 209 -6.12 -5.97 4.56
N LEU A 210 -5.17 -6.11 3.64
CA LEU A 210 -5.41 -6.41 2.24
C LEU A 210 -4.68 -7.70 1.85
N THR A 211 -5.43 -8.64 1.30
CA THR A 211 -4.88 -9.90 0.80
C THR A 211 -4.37 -9.71 -0.61
N ARG A 212 -3.26 -10.39 -0.92
CA ARG A 212 -2.66 -10.40 -2.24
C ARG A 212 -3.59 -11.06 -3.25
N TYR A 213 -3.83 -10.38 -4.36
CA TYR A 213 -4.65 -10.83 -5.49
C TYR A 213 -3.81 -11.13 -6.74
N ILE A 214 -2.70 -10.41 -6.94
CA ILE A 214 -1.69 -10.58 -8.01
C ILE A 214 -0.28 -10.48 -7.39
N GLY A 215 0.65 -11.25 -7.94
CA GLY A 215 2.07 -11.30 -7.52
C GLY A 215 2.36 -12.46 -6.60
#